data_AF-A0A3D0LGU0-F1
#
_entry.id   AF-A0A3D0LGU0-F1
#
_cell.length_a   1.000
_cell.length_b   1.000
_cell.length_c   1.000
_cell.angle_alpha   90.00
_cell.angle_beta   90.00
_cell.angle_gamma   90.00
#
_symmetry.space_group_name_H-M   'P 1'
#
loop_
_entity.id
_entity.type
_entity.pdbx_description
1 polymer ?
#
loop_
_entity_poly.entity_id
_entity_poly.type
_entity_poly.pdbx_seq_one_letter_code
_entity_poly.pdbx_strand_id
1 'polypeptide(L)'
;MGVFKNIPDFYGCLVFNDRVMKERLPKDVYKAVQNTAKQGVHLHIDVANTVATVMKNWALENGATHYTHWFQPMTGLTAEKHDSFITPLDDGSVIMEFSGKELIKGEPDASSFPSGGIRSTYEARGYTAW
;
A
#
# COMPACT_ATOMS: atom_id res chain seq x y z
N MET A 1 -30.80 3.99 15.07
CA MET A 1 -30.38 4.94 16.11
C MET A 1 -28.86 5.06 16.02
N GLY A 2 -28.36 6.04 15.27
CA GLY A 2 -26.92 6.22 15.08
C GLY A 2 -26.31 6.85 16.32
N VAL A 3 -25.37 6.16 16.96
CA VAL A 3 -24.62 6.70 18.09
C VAL A 3 -23.87 7.95 17.61
N PHE A 4 -24.12 9.11 18.23
CA PHE A 4 -23.27 10.28 18.04
C PHE A 4 -21.88 9.93 18.58
N LYS A 5 -20.97 9.49 17.71
CA LYS A 5 -19.56 9.34 18.05
C LYS A 5 -18.99 10.74 18.27
N ASN A 6 -18.33 10.97 19.40
CA ASN A 6 -17.62 12.23 19.63
C ASN A 6 -16.49 12.33 18.59
N ILE A 7 -16.09 13.54 18.20
CA ILE A 7 -15.05 13.78 17.19
C ILE A 7 -13.79 12.93 17.41
N PRO A 8 -13.24 12.81 18.64
CA PRO A 8 -12.08 11.97 18.90
C PRO A 8 -12.28 10.47 18.60
N ASP A 9 -13.51 9.96 18.65
CA ASP A 9 -13.78 8.53 18.50
C ASP A 9 -13.76 8.06 17.05
N PHE A 10 -13.99 8.96 16.09
CA PHE A 10 -13.98 8.64 14.66
C PHE A 10 -12.87 9.34 13.88
N TYR A 11 -12.25 10.38 14.44
CA TYR A 11 -11.12 11.03 13.81
C TYR A 11 -9.96 10.03 13.63
N GLY A 12 -9.52 9.84 12.38
CA GLY A 12 -8.41 8.94 12.05
C GLY A 12 -8.66 7.46 12.34
N CYS A 13 -9.92 7.04 12.55
CA CYS A 13 -10.25 5.65 12.89
C CYS A 13 -9.99 4.66 11.73
N LEU A 14 -10.05 5.16 10.49
CA LEU A 14 -9.73 4.42 9.26
C LEU A 14 -8.37 4.83 8.69
N VAL A 15 -7.39 5.05 9.57
CA VAL A 15 -6.00 5.31 9.18
C VAL A 15 -5.11 4.29 9.86
N PHE A 16 -4.27 3.60 9.07
CA PHE A 16 -3.21 2.73 9.56
C PHE A 16 -2.04 3.57 10.12
N ASN A 17 -2.32 4.28 11.21
CA ASN A 17 -1.42 5.26 11.82
C ASN A 17 -0.40 4.62 12.78
N ASP A 18 0.45 5.46 13.40
CA ASP A 18 1.47 5.02 14.35
C ASP A 18 0.93 4.14 15.49
N ARG A 19 -0.24 4.50 16.04
CA ARG A 19 -0.88 3.72 17.12
C ARG A 19 -1.24 2.31 16.62
N VAL A 20 -1.92 2.23 15.47
CA VAL A 20 -2.31 0.95 14.86
C VAL A 20 -1.07 0.12 14.50
N MET A 21 -0.05 0.75 13.92
CA MET A 21 1.23 0.10 13.60
C MET A 21 1.90 -0.46 14.85
N LYS A 22 1.98 0.31 15.93
CA LYS A 22 2.59 -0.11 17.19
C LYS A 22 1.84 -1.24 17.88
N GLU A 23 0.52 -1.28 17.74
CA GLU A 23 -0.35 -2.33 18.29
C GLU A 23 -0.25 -3.65 17.48
N ARG A 24 -0.08 -3.57 16.16
CA ARG A 24 -0.22 -4.73 15.26
C ARG A 24 1.09 -5.27 14.69
N LEU A 25 2.12 -4.43 14.53
CA LEU A 25 3.40 -4.87 13.97
C LEU A 25 4.29 -5.51 15.04
N PRO A 26 5.13 -6.50 14.66
CA PRO A 26 6.24 -6.92 15.48
C PRO A 26 7.12 -5.74 15.90
N LYS A 27 7.68 -5.79 17.12
CA LYS A 27 8.41 -4.67 17.73
C LYS A 27 9.61 -4.22 16.90
N ASP A 28 10.32 -5.17 16.31
CA ASP A 28 11.46 -4.97 15.40
C ASP A 28 11.02 -4.35 14.08
N VAL A 29 9.94 -4.84 13.47
CA VAL A 29 9.35 -4.30 12.23
C VAL A 29 8.87 -2.86 12.43
N TYR A 30 8.15 -2.59 13.52
CA TYR A 30 7.70 -1.23 13.86
C TYR A 30 8.89 -0.26 14.01
N LYS A 31 9.96 -0.68 14.69
CA LYS A 31 11.18 0.12 14.82
C LYS A 31 11.86 0.35 13.47
N ALA A 32 11.90 -0.66 12.60
CA ALA A 32 12.46 -0.53 11.26
C ALA A 32 11.69 0.51 10.44
N VAL A 33 10.35 0.43 10.42
CA VAL A 33 9.48 1.42 9.73
C VAL A 33 9.71 2.83 10.28
N GLN A 34 9.77 2.98 11.60
CA GLN A 34 10.03 4.27 12.25
C GLN A 34 11.40 4.85 11.89
N ASN A 35 12.44 4.00 11.81
CA ASN A 35 13.77 4.43 11.43
C ASN A 35 13.82 4.83 9.95
N THR A 36 13.21 4.04 9.07
CA THR A 36 13.04 4.35 7.63
C THR A 36 12.35 5.71 7.44
N ALA A 37 11.23 5.93 8.11
CA ALA A 37 10.47 7.19 8.01
C ALA A 37 11.26 8.41 8.51
N LYS A 38 12.08 8.27 9.57
CA LYS A 38 12.86 9.38 10.14
C LYS A 38 14.16 9.67 9.39
N GLN A 39 14.81 8.64 8.88
CA GLN A 39 16.15 8.73 8.29
C GLN A 39 16.11 8.75 6.75
N GLY A 40 14.95 8.49 6.14
CA GLY A 40 14.81 8.39 4.69
C GLY A 40 15.59 7.22 4.08
N VAL A 41 15.87 6.18 4.87
CA VAL A 41 16.61 4.99 4.41
C VAL A 41 15.68 4.00 3.72
N HIS A 42 16.22 3.15 2.86
CA HIS A 42 15.45 2.14 2.15
C HIS A 42 14.77 1.15 3.12
N LEU A 43 13.49 0.81 2.86
CA LEU A 43 12.76 -0.20 3.62
C LEU A 43 13.08 -1.60 3.08
N HIS A 44 13.65 -2.46 3.91
CA HIS A 44 13.97 -3.82 3.50
C HIS A 44 12.72 -4.60 3.08
N ILE A 45 12.82 -5.43 2.03
CA ILE A 45 11.68 -6.16 1.47
C ILE A 45 10.97 -7.06 2.51
N ASP A 46 11.71 -7.69 3.42
CA ASP A 46 11.11 -8.54 4.46
C ASP A 46 10.27 -7.74 5.47
N VAL A 47 10.74 -6.53 5.80
CA VAL A 47 9.99 -5.59 6.64
C VAL A 47 8.74 -5.13 5.89
N ALA A 48 8.89 -4.77 4.61
CA ALA A 48 7.78 -4.36 3.75
C ALA A 48 6.73 -5.47 3.59
N ASN A 49 7.13 -6.73 3.38
CA ASN A 49 6.22 -7.87 3.29
C ASN A 49 5.41 -8.08 4.58
N THR A 50 6.07 -7.90 5.73
CA THR A 50 5.38 -7.99 7.03
C THR A 50 4.38 -6.86 7.20
N VAL A 51 4.78 -5.62 6.86
CA VAL A 51 3.89 -4.45 6.90
C VAL A 51 2.72 -4.63 5.96
N ALA A 52 2.93 -5.07 4.71
CA ALA A 52 1.88 -5.31 3.73
C ALA A 52 0.86 -6.34 4.25
N THR A 53 1.34 -7.45 4.82
CA THR A 53 0.46 -8.48 5.39
C THR A 53 -0.43 -7.92 6.50
N VAL A 54 0.17 -7.20 7.45
CA VAL A 54 -0.58 -6.62 8.59
C VAL A 54 -1.53 -5.51 8.13
N MET A 55 -1.08 -4.67 7.20
CA MET A 55 -1.88 -3.58 6.63
C MET A 55 -3.08 -4.11 5.85
N LYS A 56 -2.89 -5.14 5.01
CA LYS A 56 -3.98 -5.82 4.29
C LYS A 56 -5.01 -6.36 5.26
N ASN A 57 -4.57 -7.11 6.28
CA ASN A 57 -5.49 -7.69 7.25
C ASN A 57 -6.28 -6.61 8.00
N TRP A 58 -5.62 -5.53 8.43
CA TRP A 58 -6.30 -4.38 9.04
C TRP A 58 -7.30 -3.72 8.07
N ALA A 59 -6.96 -3.57 6.80
CA ALA A 59 -7.85 -2.98 5.80
C ALA A 59 -9.09 -3.87 5.56
N LEU A 60 -8.89 -5.20 5.43
CA LEU A 60 -9.97 -6.19 5.28
C LEU A 60 -10.90 -6.20 6.49
N GLU A 61 -10.37 -6.11 7.72
CA GLU A 61 -11.18 -5.99 8.95
C GLU A 61 -12.05 -4.73 8.97
N ASN A 62 -11.63 -3.67 8.27
CA ASN A 62 -12.38 -2.42 8.10
C ASN A 62 -13.25 -2.41 6.81
N GLY A 63 -13.38 -3.56 6.14
CA GLY A 63 -14.26 -3.73 4.96
C GLY A 63 -13.66 -3.29 3.63
N ALA A 64 -12.35 -3.01 3.57
CA ALA A 64 -11.69 -2.72 2.30
C ALA A 64 -11.66 -3.97 1.40
N THR A 65 -11.81 -3.77 0.09
CA THR A 65 -11.77 -4.84 -0.92
C THR A 65 -10.69 -4.59 -1.98
N HIS A 66 -10.22 -3.35 -2.07
CA HIS A 66 -9.25 -2.87 -3.04
C HIS A 66 -8.21 -2.00 -2.32
N TYR A 67 -7.06 -1.83 -2.96
CA TYR A 67 -6.07 -0.84 -2.60
C TYR A 67 -5.79 0.07 -3.80
N THR A 68 -5.18 1.22 -3.53
CA THR A 68 -4.70 2.10 -4.58
C THR A 68 -3.44 2.83 -4.14
N HIS A 69 -2.53 3.03 -5.10
CA HIS A 69 -1.43 3.96 -4.99
C HIS A 69 -1.94 5.37 -5.26
N TRP A 70 -2.33 6.07 -4.21
CA TRP A 70 -2.83 7.44 -4.34
C TRP A 70 -1.67 8.41 -4.58
N PHE A 71 -1.71 9.14 -5.71
CA PHE A 71 -0.75 10.20 -6.00
C PHE A 71 -1.40 11.35 -6.76
N GLN A 72 -0.85 12.56 -6.60
CA GLN A 72 -1.33 13.76 -7.27
C GLN A 72 -0.33 14.18 -8.37
N PRO A 73 -0.59 13.88 -9.65
CA PRO A 73 0.26 14.34 -10.75
C PRO A 73 0.19 15.87 -10.91
N MET A 74 1.24 16.45 -11.52
CA MET A 74 1.35 17.89 -11.77
C MET A 74 0.30 18.46 -12.74
N THR A 75 -0.60 17.62 -13.26
CA THR A 75 -1.73 18.01 -14.09
C THR A 75 -2.89 18.60 -13.29
N GLY A 76 -2.83 18.58 -11.95
CA GLY A 76 -3.85 19.16 -11.08
C GLY A 76 -5.09 18.29 -10.86
N LEU A 77 -5.13 17.09 -11.46
CA LEU A 77 -6.17 16.08 -11.26
C LEU A 77 -5.58 14.87 -10.53
N THR A 78 -6.33 14.26 -9.62
CA THR A 78 -5.92 13.01 -8.97
C THR A 78 -6.02 11.86 -9.95
N ALA A 79 -5.00 10.99 -9.96
CA ALA A 79 -5.05 9.72 -10.66
C ALA A 79 -5.01 8.59 -9.63
N GLU A 80 -5.92 7.64 -9.77
CA GLU A 80 -5.96 6.43 -8.94
C GLU A 80 -6.31 5.23 -9.81
N LYS A 81 -5.71 4.09 -9.48
CA LYS A 81 -6.05 2.79 -10.04
C LYS A 81 -6.39 1.89 -8.87
N HIS A 82 -7.60 1.33 -8.87
CA HIS A 82 -8.05 0.44 -7.80
C HIS A 82 -7.69 -0.98 -8.20
N ASP A 83 -6.83 -1.62 -7.41
CA ASP A 83 -6.44 -3.01 -7.57
C ASP A 83 -7.10 -3.83 -6.46
N SER A 84 -7.67 -4.98 -6.82
CA SER A 84 -8.33 -5.85 -5.85
C SER A 84 -7.30 -6.59 -5.02
N PHE A 85 -7.62 -6.85 -3.74
CA PHE A 85 -6.86 -7.83 -2.98
C PHE A 85 -7.09 -9.26 -3.47
N ILE A 86 -8.11 -9.52 -4.27
CA ILE A 86 -8.48 -10.86 -4.74
C ILE A 86 -7.63 -11.28 -5.94
N THR A 87 -6.99 -12.44 -5.81
CA THR A 87 -6.40 -13.19 -6.93
C THR A 87 -7.19 -14.50 -7.12
N PRO A 88 -7.85 -14.72 -8.26
CA PRO A 88 -8.53 -15.98 -8.56
C PRO A 88 -7.51 -17.10 -8.84
N LEU A 89 -7.82 -18.31 -8.39
CA LEU A 89 -7.02 -19.52 -8.62
C LEU A 89 -7.68 -20.43 -9.66
N ASP A 90 -6.88 -21.30 -10.29
CA ASP A 90 -7.32 -22.23 -11.34
C ASP A 90 -8.40 -23.23 -10.85
N ASP A 91 -8.46 -23.48 -9.54
CA ASP A 91 -9.45 -24.35 -8.91
C ASP A 91 -10.80 -23.66 -8.63
N GLY A 92 -10.94 -22.39 -9.01
CA GLY A 92 -12.13 -21.58 -8.79
C GLY A 92 -12.21 -20.95 -7.40
N SER A 93 -11.19 -21.14 -6.55
CA SER A 93 -11.07 -20.45 -5.26
C SER A 93 -10.41 -19.06 -5.44
N VAL A 94 -10.36 -18.29 -4.35
CA VAL A 94 -9.70 -16.98 -4.32
C VAL A 94 -8.74 -16.89 -3.16
N ILE A 95 -7.63 -16.17 -3.37
CA ILE A 95 -6.72 -15.78 -2.31
C ILE A 95 -6.64 -14.25 -2.22
N MET A 96 -6.36 -13.77 -1.01
CA MET A 96 -6.23 -12.34 -0.75
C MET A 96 -4.75 -11.98 -0.66
N GLU A 97 -4.23 -11.18 -1.59
CA GLU A 97 -2.81 -10.86 -1.71
C GLU A 97 -2.56 -9.36 -1.61
N PHE A 98 -1.48 -9.03 -0.90
CA PHE A 98 -0.89 -7.71 -0.87
C PHE A 98 0.53 -7.89 -0.36
N SER A 99 1.52 -7.48 -1.14
CA SER A 99 2.93 -7.79 -0.88
C SER A 99 3.75 -6.53 -0.65
N GLY A 100 4.94 -6.69 -0.05
CA GLY A 100 5.86 -5.58 0.17
C GLY A 100 6.31 -4.89 -1.12
N LYS A 101 6.22 -5.58 -2.27
CA LYS A 101 6.48 -4.99 -3.60
C LYS A 101 5.53 -3.85 -3.96
N GLU A 102 4.33 -3.87 -3.39
CA GLU A 102 3.34 -2.80 -3.55
C GLU A 102 3.64 -1.61 -2.63
N LEU A 103 4.50 -1.77 -1.61
CA LEU A 103 4.87 -0.70 -0.68
C LEU A 103 6.20 -0.03 -1.04
N ILE A 104 7.15 -0.81 -1.56
CA ILE A 104 8.46 -0.31 -1.93
C ILE A 104 8.47 0.05 -3.41
N LYS A 105 9.27 1.06 -3.77
CA LYS A 105 9.58 1.37 -5.15
C LYS A 105 10.21 0.14 -5.82
N GLY A 106 9.45 -0.54 -6.68
CA GLY A 106 9.99 -1.60 -7.53
C GLY A 106 11.04 -1.05 -8.49
N GLU A 107 12.06 -1.87 -8.80
CA GLU A 107 12.92 -1.59 -9.96
C GLU A 107 12.05 -1.55 -11.23
N PRO A 108 12.39 -0.71 -12.21
CA PRO A 108 11.63 -0.62 -13.46
C PRO A 108 11.75 -1.94 -14.23
N ASP A 109 10.80 -2.85 -14.02
CA ASP A 109 10.62 -3.98 -14.92
C ASP A 109 10.06 -3.44 -16.24
N ALA A 110 10.96 -3.31 -17.21
CA ALA A 110 10.71 -2.86 -18.56
C ALA A 110 10.50 -4.06 -19.51
N SER A 111 9.74 -5.08 -19.10
CA SER A 111 9.64 -6.32 -19.90
C SER A 111 8.24 -6.76 -20.35
N SER A 112 7.15 -6.07 -20.02
CA SER A 112 5.79 -6.59 -20.29
C SER A 112 5.00 -5.96 -21.45
N PHE A 113 5.61 -5.12 -22.30
CA PHE A 113 4.98 -4.72 -23.57
C PHE A 113 5.62 -5.43 -24.78
N PRO A 114 4.89 -6.31 -25.49
CA PRO A 114 5.40 -7.04 -26.65
C PRO A 114 5.34 -6.19 -27.94
N SER A 115 5.97 -5.02 -27.92
CA SER A 115 6.36 -4.29 -29.13
C SER A 115 7.33 -3.17 -28.76
N GLY A 116 8.63 -3.40 -28.99
CA GLY A 116 9.65 -2.38 -28.87
C GLY A 116 9.47 -1.28 -29.92
N GLY A 117 9.85 -0.06 -29.55
CA GLY A 117 10.09 0.99 -30.54
C GLY A 117 9.72 2.39 -30.07
N ILE A 118 10.67 3.07 -29.42
CA ILE A 118 10.86 4.52 -29.52
C ILE A 118 9.69 5.38 -29.02
N ARG A 119 9.49 5.46 -27.69
CA ARG A 119 9.25 6.73 -26.94
C ARG A 119 9.63 6.50 -25.48
N SER A 120 10.50 7.35 -24.94
CA SER A 120 10.77 7.44 -23.51
C SER A 120 9.48 7.82 -22.77
N THR A 121 8.80 6.86 -22.15
CA THR A 121 7.71 7.13 -21.19
C THR A 121 8.26 7.16 -19.77
N TYR A 122 9.30 7.98 -19.55
CA TYR A 122 9.89 8.25 -18.24
C TYR A 122 9.03 9.17 -17.34
N GLU A 123 7.81 9.54 -17.77
CA GLU A 123 6.99 10.57 -17.10
C GLU A 123 5.57 10.12 -16.72
N ALA A 124 5.21 8.84 -16.88
CA ALA A 124 3.86 8.36 -16.57
C ALA A 124 3.80 7.29 -15.47
N ARG A 125 4.83 7.19 -14.62
CA ARG A 125 4.79 6.36 -13.42
C ARG A 125 4.89 7.28 -12.20
N GLY A 126 3.74 7.56 -11.59
CA GLY A 126 3.71 8.17 -10.26
C GLY A 126 4.53 7.30 -9.33
N TYR A 127 5.68 7.80 -8.88
CA TYR A 127 6.47 7.10 -7.89
C TYR A 127 5.74 7.22 -6.55
N THR A 128 5.03 6.17 -6.16
CA THR A 128 4.58 6.02 -4.78
C THR A 128 5.75 5.52 -3.95
N ALA A 129 6.41 6.45 -3.27
CA ALA A 129 7.26 6.14 -2.14
C ALA A 129 6.39 6.28 -0.88
N TRP A 130 6.19 5.16 -0.16
CA TRP A 130 5.65 5.16 1.19
C TRP A 130 6.77 5.36 2.21
#